data_AF-A0A0L0UT06-F1
#
_entry.id   AF-A0A0L0UT06-F1
#
_cell.length_a   1.000
_cell.length_b   1.000
_cell.length_c   1.000
_cell.angle_alpha   90.00
_cell.angle_beta   90.00
_cell.angle_gamma   90.00
#
_symmetry.space_group_name_H-M   'P 1'
#
loop_
_entity.id
_entity.type
_entity.pdbx_description
1 polymer ?
#
loop_
_entity_poly.entity_id
_entity_poly.type
_entity_poly.pdbx_seq_one_letter_code
_entity_poly.pdbx_strand_id
1 'polypeptide(L)'
;MPSLPTQKPVKVLLTGFGPFRTHLTNASFEIVKRAIAKSGETVEGVSGREVEVVGHREPIRVSYKSVDELLSELYETHPDIDLVIHTGLNATLARSEFLIETIAHRDRYVSPDVDGLVGDDFLSQSKREQWIDNGPLSLSSSVLVAPLIQQVKAQISVPIELKASTDAGRYLCEFIYYDSLLRFHGRDNLNKNPTEVTREAAETDITDHQPGNPLQLPVLFVHVPPSLDLMDLELGGLVLHTIVQEIITLHFSEPLQVIL
;
A
#
# COMPACT_ATOMS: atom_id res chain seq x y z
N MET A 1 36.22 15.57 13.14
CA MET A 1 35.78 14.67 12.06
C MET A 1 34.51 15.25 11.49
N PRO A 2 34.34 15.38 10.16
CA PRO A 2 33.04 15.73 9.62
C PRO A 2 32.08 14.57 9.92
N SER A 3 30.96 14.85 10.56
CA SER A 3 29.86 13.90 10.71
C SER A 3 29.41 13.47 9.31
N LEU A 4 29.31 12.16 9.07
CA LEU A 4 28.65 11.65 7.87
C LEU A 4 27.27 12.30 7.75
N PRO A 5 26.81 12.70 6.54
CA PRO A 5 25.45 13.18 6.37
C PRO A 5 24.51 12.07 6.84
N THR A 6 23.68 12.36 7.85
CA THR A 6 22.57 11.48 8.21
C THR A 6 21.65 11.35 7.00
N GLN A 7 21.43 10.12 6.53
CA GLN A 7 20.49 9.87 5.44
C GLN A 7 19.09 10.34 5.86
N LYS A 8 18.30 10.85 4.91
CA LYS A 8 16.90 11.22 5.20
C LYS A 8 16.12 9.98 5.68
N PRO A 9 15.18 10.13 6.63
CA PRO A 9 14.30 9.04 7.03
C PRO A 9 13.50 8.49 5.84
N VAL A 10 13.14 7.20 5.88
CA VAL A 10 12.14 6.61 4.99
C VAL A 10 10.77 7.05 5.46
N LYS A 11 10.05 7.76 4.60
CA LYS A 11 8.69 8.20 4.92
C LYS A 11 7.66 7.17 4.49
N VAL A 12 6.98 6.59 5.48
CA VAL A 12 6.03 5.49 5.31
C VAL A 12 4.61 5.97 5.60
N LEU A 13 3.75 5.96 4.59
CA LEU A 13 2.32 6.23 4.76
C LEU A 13 1.59 4.95 5.15
N LEU A 14 0.92 4.96 6.30
CA LEU A 14 0.03 3.88 6.74
C LEU A 14 -1.42 4.38 6.79
N THR A 15 -2.33 3.58 6.24
CA THR A 15 -3.76 3.88 6.29
C THR A 15 -4.59 2.65 6.64
N GLY A 16 -5.75 2.87 7.26
CA GLY A 16 -6.74 1.84 7.51
C GLY A 16 -8.16 2.38 7.33
N PHE A 17 -9.09 1.50 6.98
CA PHE A 17 -10.47 1.86 6.73
C PHE A 17 -11.30 1.97 8.02
N GLY A 18 -12.35 2.77 7.93
CA GLY A 18 -13.38 2.94 8.95
C GLY A 18 -14.55 1.96 8.83
N PRO A 19 -15.61 2.22 9.59
CA PRO A 19 -16.80 1.37 9.63
C PRO A 19 -17.50 1.24 8.27
N PHE A 20 -18.06 0.06 7.99
CA PHE A 20 -18.90 -0.19 6.82
C PHE A 20 -19.77 -1.43 7.02
N ARG A 21 -20.95 -1.44 6.38
CA ARG A 21 -21.92 -2.54 6.49
C ARG A 21 -22.19 -2.87 7.96
N THR A 22 -21.95 -4.12 8.38
CA THR A 22 -22.14 -4.60 9.76
C THR A 22 -20.93 -4.35 10.67
N HIS A 23 -19.81 -3.88 10.14
CA HIS A 23 -18.59 -3.61 10.90
C HIS A 23 -18.64 -2.18 11.46
N LEU A 24 -19.15 -2.03 12.68
CA LEU A 24 -19.22 -0.74 13.37
C LEU A 24 -17.84 -0.21 13.81
N THR A 25 -16.87 -1.12 13.94
CA THR A 25 -15.46 -0.84 14.12
C THR A 25 -14.70 -1.68 13.10
N ASN A 26 -13.67 -1.11 12.48
CA ASN A 26 -12.89 -1.79 11.46
C ASN A 26 -11.48 -2.08 11.99
N ALA A 27 -11.12 -3.36 12.01
CA ALA A 27 -9.85 -3.83 12.57
C ALA A 27 -8.63 -3.23 11.86
N SER A 28 -8.74 -2.88 10.57
CA SER A 28 -7.62 -2.32 9.80
C SER A 28 -7.10 -1.00 10.39
N PHE A 29 -7.97 -0.05 10.71
CA PHE A 29 -7.56 1.20 11.33
C PHE A 29 -7.06 1.00 12.78
N GLU A 30 -7.66 0.09 13.54
CA GLU A 30 -7.22 -0.25 14.89
C GLU A 30 -5.82 -0.90 14.93
N ILE A 31 -5.50 -1.69 13.91
CA ILE A 31 -4.18 -2.30 13.70
C ILE A 31 -3.15 -1.23 13.29
N VAL A 32 -3.51 -0.33 12.38
CA VAL A 32 -2.63 0.78 11.96
C VAL A 32 -2.22 1.64 13.14
N LYS A 33 -3.16 2.01 14.03
CA LYS A 33 -2.84 2.76 15.25
C LYS A 33 -1.80 2.05 16.13
N ARG A 34 -1.90 0.72 16.25
CA ARG A 34 -0.95 -0.08 17.05
C ARG A 34 0.41 -0.21 16.36
N ALA A 35 0.43 -0.37 15.04
CA ALA A 35 1.68 -0.39 14.28
C ALA A 35 2.43 0.93 14.43
N ILE A 36 1.74 2.08 14.31
CA ILE A 36 2.31 3.40 14.54
C ILE A 36 2.85 3.54 15.96
N ALA A 37 2.06 3.12 16.97
CA ALA A 37 2.50 3.17 18.37
C ALA A 37 3.76 2.33 18.63
N LYS A 38 3.95 1.21 17.92
CA LYS A 38 5.15 0.37 17.99
C LYS A 38 6.36 1.00 17.28
N SER A 39 6.13 1.78 16.22
CA SER A 39 7.18 2.46 15.46
C SER A 39 7.78 3.69 16.14
N GLY A 40 7.21 4.15 17.26
CA GLY A 40 7.66 5.39 17.94
C GLY A 40 7.49 6.65 17.07
N GLU A 41 7.87 7.82 17.60
CA GLU A 41 7.93 9.06 16.80
C GLU A 41 9.10 9.03 15.80
N THR A 42 10.15 8.27 16.12
CA THR A 42 11.26 7.94 15.22
C THR A 42 12.05 6.78 15.82
N VAL A 43 12.18 5.67 15.09
CA VAL A 43 12.97 4.51 15.54
C VAL A 43 14.08 4.26 14.52
N GLU A 44 15.29 4.01 15.01
CA GLU A 44 16.37 3.46 14.19
C GLU A 44 15.84 2.16 13.55
N GLY A 45 15.63 2.17 12.24
CA GLY A 45 15.20 0.97 11.53
C GLY A 45 16.23 -0.14 11.69
N VAL A 46 15.81 -1.39 11.51
CA VAL A 46 16.65 -2.59 11.68
C VAL A 46 17.93 -2.55 10.83
N SER A 47 17.96 -1.75 9.76
CA SER A 47 19.10 -1.53 8.85
C SER A 47 19.97 -0.29 9.17
N GLY A 48 19.70 0.42 10.27
CA GLY A 48 20.34 1.70 10.60
C GLY A 48 19.76 2.90 9.83
N ARG A 49 18.68 2.69 9.06
CA ARG A 49 17.96 3.77 8.36
C ARG A 49 16.79 4.25 9.21
N GLU A 50 16.70 5.55 9.42
CA GLU A 50 15.60 6.19 10.18
C GLU A 50 14.26 6.04 9.44
N VAL A 51 13.16 5.89 10.18
CA VAL A 51 11.81 5.68 9.63
C VAL A 51 10.86 6.72 10.20
N GLU A 52 10.20 7.47 9.32
CA GLU A 52 9.11 8.37 9.66
C GLU A 52 7.79 7.73 9.25
N VAL A 53 6.96 7.34 10.22
CA VAL A 53 5.64 6.77 9.93
C VAL A 53 4.59 7.88 9.94
N VAL A 54 4.08 8.20 8.75
CA VAL A 54 2.92 9.09 8.56
C VAL A 54 1.67 8.24 8.63
N GLY A 55 1.06 8.18 9.81
CA GLY A 55 -0.27 7.60 9.96
C GLY A 55 -1.34 8.58 9.49
N HIS A 56 -2.19 8.18 8.54
CA HIS A 56 -3.43 8.93 8.33
C HIS A 56 -4.26 8.84 9.62
N ARG A 57 -4.50 10.00 10.25
CA ARG A 57 -4.94 10.08 11.66
C ARG A 57 -6.39 9.66 11.87
N GLU A 58 -7.17 9.61 10.80
CA GLU A 58 -8.58 9.24 10.82
C GLU A 58 -8.81 7.97 10.02
N PRO A 59 -9.83 7.18 10.37
CA PRO A 59 -10.18 6.00 9.58
C PRO A 59 -10.71 6.42 8.22
N ILE A 60 -10.19 5.82 7.14
CA ILE A 60 -10.65 6.10 5.78
C ILE A 60 -12.13 5.74 5.66
N ARG A 61 -12.97 6.72 5.27
CA ARG A 61 -14.37 6.43 4.95
C ARG A 61 -14.44 5.48 3.77
N VAL A 62 -15.24 4.42 3.87
CA VAL A 62 -15.38 3.38 2.84
C VAL A 62 -16.28 3.85 1.69
N SER A 63 -15.89 4.96 1.04
CA SER A 63 -16.61 5.69 -0.01
C SER A 63 -15.66 6.02 -1.16
N TYR A 64 -16.08 5.81 -2.41
CA TYR A 64 -15.22 5.99 -3.59
C TYR A 64 -14.74 7.43 -3.71
N LYS A 65 -15.68 8.37 -3.56
CA LYS A 65 -15.39 9.79 -3.55
C LYS A 65 -14.42 10.17 -2.43
N SER A 66 -14.66 9.67 -1.21
CA SER A 66 -13.80 10.00 -0.07
C SER A 66 -12.37 9.47 -0.26
N VAL A 67 -12.21 8.29 -0.87
CA VAL A 67 -10.88 7.75 -1.18
C VAL A 67 -10.16 8.58 -2.24
N ASP A 68 -10.84 8.96 -3.32
CA ASP A 68 -10.26 9.78 -4.40
C ASP A 68 -9.79 11.15 -3.89
N GLU A 69 -10.62 11.81 -3.08
CA GLU A 69 -10.29 13.10 -2.43
C GLU A 69 -9.12 12.94 -1.45
N LEU A 70 -9.14 11.89 -0.63
CA LEU A 70 -8.08 11.60 0.34
C LEU A 70 -6.72 11.35 -0.32
N LEU A 71 -6.66 10.53 -1.38
CA LEU A 71 -5.41 10.24 -2.07
C LEU A 71 -4.80 11.51 -2.68
N SER A 72 -5.64 12.38 -3.25
CA SER A 72 -5.22 13.69 -3.77
C SER A 72 -4.57 14.52 -2.66
N GLU A 73 -5.25 14.68 -1.52
CA GLU A 73 -4.74 15.43 -0.36
C GLU A 73 -3.43 14.83 0.20
N LEU A 74 -3.40 13.50 0.40
CA LEU A 74 -2.26 12.82 1.00
C LEU A 74 -0.98 13.01 0.19
N TYR A 75 -1.07 12.89 -1.14
CA TYR A 75 0.09 13.00 -2.02
C TYR A 75 0.50 14.44 -2.33
N GLU A 76 -0.41 15.40 -2.22
CA GLU A 76 -0.07 16.82 -2.22
C GLU A 76 0.64 17.23 -0.92
N THR A 77 0.18 16.72 0.22
CA THR A 77 0.71 17.06 1.54
C THR A 77 2.03 16.35 1.84
N HIS A 78 2.23 15.15 1.30
CA HIS A 78 3.42 14.33 1.52
C HIS A 78 4.03 13.88 0.17
N PRO A 79 4.58 14.83 -0.63
CA PRO A 79 5.15 14.51 -1.94
C PRO A 79 6.42 13.64 -1.85
N ASP A 80 7.00 13.56 -0.67
CA ASP A 80 8.25 12.89 -0.30
C ASP A 80 8.05 11.49 0.33
N ILE A 81 6.82 10.93 0.29
CA ILE A 81 6.58 9.54 0.69
C ILE A 81 7.53 8.62 -0.10
N ASP A 82 8.09 7.63 0.60
CA ASP A 82 8.95 6.60 0.02
C ASP A 82 8.25 5.22 -0.02
N LEU A 83 7.25 4.98 0.84
CA LEU A 83 6.49 3.72 0.92
C LEU A 83 5.04 3.98 1.31
N VAL A 84 4.09 3.33 0.63
CA VAL A 84 2.66 3.36 0.99
C VAL A 84 2.17 1.97 1.36
N ILE A 85 1.52 1.83 2.51
CA ILE A 85 0.82 0.59 2.90
C ILE A 85 -0.62 0.91 3.30
N HIS A 86 -1.55 0.41 2.50
CA HIS A 86 -2.97 0.43 2.84
C HIS A 86 -3.36 -0.86 3.55
N THR A 87 -4.21 -0.74 4.57
CA THR A 87 -4.70 -1.88 5.34
C THR A 87 -6.22 -1.95 5.23
N GLY A 88 -6.74 -3.11 4.90
CA GLY A 88 -8.18 -3.35 4.76
C GLY A 88 -8.64 -4.56 5.56
N LEU A 89 -9.89 -4.54 6.01
CA LEU A 89 -10.49 -5.70 6.67
C LEU A 89 -11.04 -6.66 5.62
N ASN A 90 -10.66 -7.93 5.71
CA ASN A 90 -11.29 -9.01 4.95
C ASN A 90 -12.05 -9.92 5.92
N ALA A 91 -13.37 -9.91 5.83
CA ALA A 91 -14.25 -10.61 6.75
C ALA A 91 -14.18 -12.14 6.65
N THR A 92 -13.56 -12.71 5.60
CA THR A 92 -13.42 -14.16 5.43
C THR A 92 -12.17 -14.73 6.09
N LEU A 93 -11.22 -13.88 6.48
CA LEU A 93 -9.96 -14.32 7.10
C LEU A 93 -10.18 -14.84 8.52
N ALA A 94 -9.51 -15.94 8.83
CA ALA A 94 -9.45 -16.47 10.18
C ALA A 94 -8.56 -15.60 11.09
N ARG A 95 -8.65 -15.82 12.41
CA ARG A 95 -7.73 -15.18 13.36
C ARG A 95 -6.28 -15.51 12.99
N SER A 96 -5.39 -14.53 13.10
CA SER A 96 -3.98 -14.63 12.72
C SER A 96 -3.70 -14.93 11.23
N GLU A 97 -4.70 -14.81 10.35
CA GLU A 97 -4.52 -14.89 8.89
C GLU A 97 -4.48 -13.49 8.28
N PHE A 98 -3.49 -13.25 7.41
CA PHE A 98 -3.20 -11.97 6.76
C PHE A 98 -2.84 -12.22 5.29
N LEU A 99 -3.28 -11.33 4.41
CA LEU A 99 -2.92 -11.38 2.99
C LEU A 99 -2.14 -10.14 2.58
N ILE A 100 -1.12 -10.34 1.76
CA ILE A 100 -0.39 -9.29 1.05
C ILE A 100 -0.86 -9.32 -0.41
N GLU A 101 -1.55 -8.28 -0.84
CA GLU A 101 -2.05 -8.18 -2.21
C GLU A 101 -0.92 -7.77 -3.16
N THR A 102 -0.74 -8.52 -4.25
CA THR A 102 0.36 -8.32 -5.21
C THR A 102 -0.09 -7.63 -6.49
N ILE A 103 -1.40 -7.64 -6.78
CA ILE A 103 -2.01 -7.09 -8.00
C ILE A 103 -3.26 -6.30 -7.63
N ALA A 104 -3.47 -5.18 -8.32
CA ALA A 104 -4.70 -4.41 -8.31
C ALA A 104 -5.28 -4.25 -9.72
N HIS A 105 -6.59 -4.07 -9.84
CA HIS A 105 -7.33 -3.96 -11.10
C HIS A 105 -8.14 -2.68 -11.16
N ARG A 106 -8.21 -2.09 -12.36
CA ARG A 106 -8.81 -0.78 -12.63
C ARG A 106 -10.33 -0.74 -12.54
N ASP A 107 -11.01 -1.86 -12.80
CA ASP A 107 -12.43 -1.88 -13.13
C ASP A 107 -13.24 -2.93 -12.37
N ARG A 108 -14.57 -2.89 -12.59
CA ARG A 108 -15.60 -3.79 -12.03
C ARG A 108 -15.92 -3.53 -10.57
N TYR A 109 -15.91 -2.26 -10.17
CA TYR A 109 -16.34 -1.82 -8.85
C TYR A 109 -17.87 -1.71 -8.80
N VAL A 110 -18.54 -2.86 -8.84
CA VAL A 110 -20.01 -2.96 -8.97
C VAL A 110 -20.76 -2.91 -7.63
N SER A 111 -20.05 -2.93 -6.50
CA SER A 111 -20.66 -2.87 -5.17
C SER A 111 -20.90 -1.42 -4.75
N PRO A 112 -22.10 -1.06 -4.24
CA PRO A 112 -22.33 0.26 -3.69
C PRO A 112 -21.53 0.46 -2.40
N ASP A 113 -21.01 1.67 -2.23
CA ASP A 113 -20.30 2.08 -1.04
C ASP A 113 -21.25 2.51 0.09
N VAL A 114 -20.70 3.05 1.18
CA VAL A 114 -21.44 3.55 2.35
C VAL A 114 -22.32 4.77 2.06
N ASP A 115 -22.15 5.44 0.92
CA ASP A 115 -22.98 6.53 0.43
C ASP A 115 -23.99 6.05 -0.63
N GLY A 116 -23.97 4.74 -0.95
CA GLY A 116 -24.82 4.12 -1.96
C GLY A 116 -24.30 4.26 -3.39
N LEU A 117 -23.07 4.77 -3.57
CA LEU A 117 -22.47 5.01 -4.87
C LEU A 117 -21.73 3.76 -5.36
N VAL A 118 -21.99 3.35 -6.59
CA VAL A 118 -21.27 2.27 -7.26
C VAL A 118 -19.98 2.83 -7.87
N GLY A 119 -18.86 2.12 -7.72
CA GLY A 119 -17.55 2.63 -8.13
C GLY A 119 -17.43 2.85 -9.64
N ASP A 120 -17.95 1.95 -10.46
CA ASP A 120 -17.94 2.14 -11.92
C ASP A 120 -18.80 3.35 -12.35
N ASP A 121 -19.93 3.58 -11.65
CA ASP A 121 -20.77 4.77 -11.88
C ASP A 121 -20.03 6.05 -11.46
N PHE A 122 -19.37 6.03 -10.29
CA PHE A 122 -18.52 7.12 -9.83
C PHE A 122 -17.43 7.43 -10.85
N LEU A 123 -16.67 6.43 -11.30
CA LEU A 123 -15.61 6.58 -12.28
C LEU A 123 -16.14 7.21 -13.57
N SER A 124 -17.28 6.74 -14.09
CA SER A 124 -17.88 7.28 -15.32
C SER A 124 -18.32 8.75 -15.24
N GLN A 125 -18.62 9.25 -14.04
CA GLN A 125 -19.10 10.62 -13.80
C GLN A 125 -17.99 11.54 -13.27
N SER A 126 -16.94 10.96 -12.71
CA SER A 126 -15.82 11.67 -12.14
C SER A 126 -15.00 12.34 -13.25
N LYS A 127 -14.52 13.56 -12.99
CA LYS A 127 -13.49 14.19 -13.84
C LYS A 127 -12.11 13.71 -13.40
N ARG A 128 -11.94 12.41 -13.21
CA ARG A 128 -10.61 11.88 -12.89
C ARG A 128 -9.66 12.25 -14.01
N GLU A 129 -8.41 12.50 -13.63
CA GLU A 129 -7.40 12.88 -14.60
C GLU A 129 -7.30 11.79 -15.68
N GLN A 130 -7.21 12.17 -16.96
CA GLN A 130 -7.28 11.22 -18.09
C GLN A 130 -6.29 10.05 -18.01
N TRP A 131 -5.20 10.16 -17.23
CA TRP A 131 -4.25 9.06 -17.04
C TRP A 131 -4.83 7.92 -16.20
N ILE A 132 -5.83 8.17 -15.36
CA ILE A 132 -6.56 7.16 -14.61
C ILE A 132 -7.43 6.32 -15.55
N ASP A 133 -8.24 6.98 -16.36
CA ASP A 133 -9.14 6.30 -17.31
C ASP A 133 -8.36 5.50 -18.37
N ASN A 134 -7.16 5.96 -18.70
CA ASN A 134 -6.24 5.31 -19.62
C ASN A 134 -5.18 4.43 -18.93
N GLY A 135 -5.27 4.24 -17.61
CA GLY A 135 -4.33 3.40 -16.85
C GLY A 135 -4.41 1.92 -17.25
N PRO A 136 -3.36 1.10 -17.01
CA PRO A 136 -3.36 -0.33 -17.29
C PRO A 136 -4.52 -1.07 -16.60
N LEU A 137 -5.06 -2.13 -17.21
CA LEU A 137 -6.17 -2.89 -16.61
C LEU A 137 -5.83 -3.50 -15.25
N SER A 138 -4.55 -3.82 -15.04
CA SER A 138 -4.01 -4.25 -13.76
C SER A 138 -2.60 -3.71 -13.55
N LEU A 139 -2.23 -3.59 -12.28
CA LEU A 139 -0.93 -3.13 -11.81
C LEU A 139 -0.42 -4.06 -10.71
N SER A 140 0.89 -4.26 -10.64
CA SER A 140 1.52 -5.10 -9.62
C SER A 140 2.36 -4.26 -8.67
N SER A 141 2.47 -4.69 -7.41
CA SER A 141 3.40 -4.09 -6.45
C SER A 141 4.86 -4.29 -6.89
N SER A 142 5.69 -3.27 -6.70
CA SER A 142 7.15 -3.38 -6.80
C SER A 142 7.79 -4.01 -5.55
N VAL A 143 7.02 -4.24 -4.48
CA VAL A 143 7.52 -4.88 -3.25
C VAL A 143 7.88 -6.34 -3.54
N LEU A 144 9.07 -6.75 -3.10
CA LEU A 144 9.53 -8.15 -3.09
C LEU A 144 8.72 -9.00 -2.08
N VAL A 145 7.48 -9.34 -2.43
CA VAL A 145 6.51 -9.97 -1.49
C VAL A 145 6.94 -11.36 -1.03
N ALA A 146 7.52 -12.21 -1.89
CA ALA A 146 7.95 -13.54 -1.50
C ALA A 146 8.99 -13.56 -0.35
N PRO A 147 10.14 -12.84 -0.46
CA PRO A 147 11.08 -12.75 0.66
C PRO A 147 10.49 -11.99 1.85
N LEU A 148 9.67 -10.97 1.63
CA LEU A 148 8.97 -10.24 2.71
C LEU A 148 8.15 -11.19 3.59
N ILE A 149 7.33 -12.06 3.00
CA ILE A 149 6.52 -13.02 3.75
C ILE A 149 7.41 -13.95 4.60
N GLN A 150 8.50 -14.44 4.02
CA GLN A 150 9.43 -15.32 4.71
C GLN A 150 10.07 -14.62 5.92
N GLN A 151 10.54 -13.39 5.73
CA GLN A 151 11.20 -12.61 6.79
C GLN A 151 10.22 -12.23 7.90
N VAL A 152 9.02 -11.74 7.57
CA VAL A 152 7.99 -11.39 8.56
C VAL A 152 7.61 -12.61 9.40
N LYS A 153 7.39 -13.77 8.76
CA LYS A 153 7.10 -15.02 9.48
C LYS A 153 8.26 -15.45 10.40
N ALA A 154 9.50 -15.16 10.04
CA ALA A 154 10.67 -15.51 10.86
C ALA A 154 10.84 -14.61 12.11
N GLN A 155 10.40 -13.34 12.05
CA GLN A 155 10.51 -12.39 13.16
C GLN A 155 9.39 -12.52 14.20
N ILE A 156 8.26 -13.13 13.85
CA ILE A 156 7.09 -13.20 14.71
C ILE A 156 7.09 -14.54 15.44
N SER A 157 7.20 -14.49 16.77
CA SER A 157 7.34 -15.66 17.64
C SER A 157 6.05 -16.46 17.84
N VAL A 158 4.90 -15.89 17.48
CA VAL A 158 3.60 -16.57 17.55
C VAL A 158 3.18 -17.07 16.16
N PRO A 159 2.47 -18.21 16.05
CA PRO A 159 2.02 -18.70 14.77
C PRO A 159 1.09 -17.71 14.06
N ILE A 160 1.45 -17.34 12.83
CA ILE A 160 0.63 -16.54 11.92
C ILE A 160 0.57 -17.20 10.55
N GLU A 161 -0.50 -16.91 9.82
CA GLU A 161 -0.63 -17.27 8.43
C GLU A 161 -0.60 -16.00 7.56
N LEU A 162 0.57 -15.73 6.97
CA LEU A 162 0.79 -14.63 6.03
C LEU A 162 1.00 -15.19 4.62
N LYS A 163 0.19 -14.75 3.65
CA LYS A 163 0.19 -15.23 2.27
C LYS A 163 0.16 -14.09 1.27
N ALA A 164 0.65 -14.35 0.06
CA ALA A 164 0.39 -13.47 -1.08
C ALA A 164 -1.02 -13.74 -1.63
N SER A 165 -1.67 -12.70 -2.13
CA SER A 165 -2.97 -12.75 -2.80
C SER A 165 -2.91 -11.85 -4.05
N THR A 166 -3.69 -12.19 -5.08
CA THR A 166 -3.80 -11.40 -6.32
C THR A 166 -5.19 -10.77 -6.47
N ASP A 167 -5.97 -10.77 -5.39
CA ASP A 167 -7.37 -10.34 -5.38
C ASP A 167 -7.66 -9.55 -4.11
N ALA A 168 -7.53 -8.22 -4.21
CA ALA A 168 -7.87 -7.30 -3.15
C ALA A 168 -9.40 -7.11 -3.00
N GLY A 169 -10.21 -7.82 -3.80
CA GLY A 169 -11.66 -7.72 -3.85
C GLY A 169 -12.13 -6.45 -4.54
N ARG A 170 -13.04 -6.57 -5.51
CA ARG A 170 -13.58 -5.47 -6.33
C ARG A 170 -14.50 -4.49 -5.59
N TYR A 171 -13.96 -3.84 -4.57
CA TYR A 171 -14.58 -2.82 -3.73
C TYR A 171 -13.51 -1.77 -3.35
N LEU A 172 -13.61 -1.12 -2.18
CA LEU A 172 -12.73 0.01 -1.83
C LEU A 172 -11.28 -0.38 -1.52
N CYS A 173 -11.02 -1.62 -1.09
CA CYS A 173 -9.65 -2.12 -0.89
C CYS A 173 -8.87 -2.13 -2.21
N GLU A 174 -9.47 -2.69 -3.27
CA GLU A 174 -8.88 -2.68 -4.60
C GLU A 174 -8.83 -1.28 -5.21
N PHE A 175 -9.89 -0.47 -5.01
CA PHE A 175 -9.95 0.90 -5.52
C PHE A 175 -8.78 1.76 -5.03
N ILE A 176 -8.57 1.82 -3.70
CA ILE A 176 -7.46 2.60 -3.13
C ILE A 176 -6.10 2.01 -3.54
N TYR A 177 -6.01 0.69 -3.66
CA TYR A 177 -4.75 0.03 -4.02
C TYR A 177 -4.35 0.31 -5.46
N TYR A 178 -5.30 0.17 -6.40
CA TYR A 178 -5.08 0.44 -7.81
C TYR A 178 -4.70 1.90 -8.04
N ASP A 179 -5.46 2.83 -7.44
CA ASP A 179 -5.19 4.27 -7.59
C ASP A 179 -3.79 4.66 -7.09
N SER A 180 -3.41 4.10 -5.95
CA SER A 180 -2.09 4.34 -5.35
C SER A 180 -0.97 3.74 -6.21
N LEU A 181 -1.13 2.52 -6.72
CA LEU A 181 -0.19 1.92 -7.66
C LEU A 181 -0.08 2.76 -8.93
N LEU A 182 -1.20 3.19 -9.50
CA LEU A 182 -1.21 3.95 -10.75
C LEU A 182 -0.51 5.30 -10.57
N ARG A 183 -0.67 5.96 -9.41
CA ARG A 183 0.00 7.23 -9.12
C ARG A 183 1.51 7.15 -9.20
N PHE A 184 2.08 6.00 -8.86
CA PHE A 184 3.54 5.76 -8.90
C PHE A 184 3.96 4.89 -10.08
N HIS A 185 3.02 4.47 -10.91
CA HIS A 185 3.27 3.76 -12.15
C HIS A 185 3.86 4.73 -13.20
N GLY A 186 5.18 4.68 -13.36
CA GLY A 186 5.87 5.39 -14.44
C GLY A 186 5.81 6.92 -14.33
N ARG A 187 6.24 7.47 -13.18
CA ARG A 187 6.38 8.93 -12.94
C ARG A 187 7.15 9.72 -14.03
N ASP A 188 7.84 9.05 -14.96
CA ASP A 188 8.49 9.67 -16.13
C ASP A 188 7.60 9.80 -17.39
N ASN A 189 6.47 9.10 -17.48
CA ASN A 189 5.61 9.12 -18.68
C ASN A 189 4.59 10.27 -18.69
N LEU A 190 4.36 10.94 -17.56
CA LEU A 190 3.43 12.08 -17.45
C LEU A 190 4.08 13.42 -17.85
N ASN A 191 5.41 13.49 -17.95
CA ASN A 191 6.13 14.67 -18.44
C ASN A 191 6.38 14.63 -19.97
N LYS A 192 5.95 13.57 -20.66
CA LYS A 192 6.04 13.48 -22.12
C LYS A 192 4.74 13.97 -22.75
N ASN A 193 4.87 14.92 -23.69
CA ASN A 193 3.73 15.49 -24.40
C ASN A 193 2.85 14.40 -25.05
N PRO A 194 1.51 14.58 -25.09
CA PRO A 194 0.56 13.58 -25.61
C PRO A 194 0.81 13.11 -27.06
N THR A 195 1.65 13.81 -27.81
CA THR A 195 1.94 13.53 -29.22
C THR A 195 2.94 12.40 -29.44
N GLU A 196 3.70 11.95 -28.43
CA GLU A 196 4.70 10.88 -28.60
C GLU A 196 4.20 9.48 -28.21
N VAL A 197 3.15 9.37 -27.39
CA VAL A 197 2.67 8.09 -26.82
C VAL A 197 1.92 7.23 -27.85
N THR A 198 1.40 7.83 -28.92
CA THR A 198 0.52 7.14 -29.90
C THR A 198 1.24 6.14 -30.81
N ARG A 199 2.57 6.00 -30.74
CA ARG A 199 3.33 5.06 -31.58
C ARG A 199 3.89 3.83 -30.87
N GLU A 200 4.05 3.85 -29.55
CA GLU A 200 4.62 2.70 -28.80
C GLU A 200 3.57 1.78 -28.16
N ALA A 201 2.34 2.25 -27.94
CA ALA A 201 1.32 1.46 -27.23
C ALA A 201 0.59 0.40 -28.07
N ALA A 202 0.95 0.19 -29.34
CA ALA A 202 0.23 -0.73 -30.23
C ALA A 202 0.81 -2.15 -30.29
N GLU A 203 1.99 -2.41 -29.72
CA GLU A 203 2.62 -3.73 -29.76
C GLU A 203 3.34 -4.02 -28.44
N THR A 204 2.65 -4.59 -27.46
CA THR A 204 3.20 -5.55 -26.48
C THR A 204 2.09 -6.01 -25.54
N ASP A 205 1.28 -6.94 -26.06
CA ASP A 205 0.77 -8.02 -25.23
C ASP A 205 1.96 -8.99 -24.98
N ILE A 206 1.93 -9.71 -23.85
CA ILE A 206 2.95 -10.65 -23.31
C ILE A 206 3.74 -10.11 -22.11
N THR A 207 3.54 -10.83 -20.99
CA THR A 207 4.45 -11.03 -19.86
C THR A 207 5.89 -10.59 -20.11
N ASP A 208 6.30 -9.45 -19.53
CA ASP A 208 7.71 -9.21 -19.31
C ASP A 208 7.90 -8.64 -17.90
N HIS A 209 8.38 -9.51 -17.01
CA HIS A 209 8.99 -9.11 -15.76
C HIS A 209 10.32 -8.46 -16.13
N GLN A 210 10.30 -7.17 -16.50
CA GLN A 210 11.54 -6.41 -16.61
C GLN A 210 12.09 -6.19 -15.20
N PRO A 211 13.23 -6.80 -14.83
CA PRO A 211 13.84 -6.55 -13.55
C PRO A 211 14.53 -5.19 -13.62
N GLY A 212 14.04 -4.23 -12.83
CA GLY A 212 14.81 -3.03 -12.51
C GLY A 212 14.42 -1.74 -13.24
N ASN A 213 13.13 -1.38 -13.32
CA ASN A 213 12.80 0.04 -13.42
C ASN A 213 12.96 0.69 -12.02
N PRO A 214 14.00 1.50 -11.76
CA PRO A 214 14.38 1.89 -10.39
C PRO A 214 13.46 2.95 -9.74
N LEU A 215 12.31 3.27 -10.33
CA LEU A 215 11.56 4.50 -10.03
C LEU A 215 10.06 4.31 -9.72
N GLN A 216 9.61 3.10 -9.40
CA GLN A 216 8.25 2.89 -8.87
C GLN A 216 8.28 2.84 -7.34
N LEU A 217 7.68 3.85 -6.70
CA LEU A 217 7.51 3.89 -5.26
C LEU A 217 6.74 2.62 -4.79
N PRO A 218 7.26 1.85 -3.82
CA PRO A 218 6.60 0.65 -3.33
C PRO A 218 5.23 0.97 -2.69
N VAL A 219 4.18 0.39 -3.26
CA VAL A 219 2.82 0.40 -2.70
C VAL A 219 2.42 -1.03 -2.36
N LEU A 220 1.86 -1.23 -1.17
CA LEU A 220 1.35 -2.53 -0.73
C LEU A 220 -0.06 -2.39 -0.17
N PHE A 221 -0.87 -3.43 -0.34
CA PHE A 221 -2.12 -3.57 0.38
C PHE A 221 -2.08 -4.83 1.27
N VAL A 222 -2.51 -4.68 2.52
CA VAL A 222 -2.56 -5.77 3.50
C VAL A 222 -3.99 -5.99 3.96
N HIS A 223 -4.54 -7.17 3.71
CA HIS A 223 -5.79 -7.59 4.33
C HIS A 223 -5.54 -8.20 5.71
N VAL A 224 -6.33 -7.73 6.68
CA VAL A 224 -6.31 -8.18 8.07
C VAL A 224 -7.63 -8.86 8.45
N PRO A 225 -7.62 -9.75 9.46
CA PRO A 225 -8.84 -10.42 9.88
C PRO A 225 -9.78 -9.46 10.63
N PRO A 226 -11.08 -9.78 10.72
CA PRO A 226 -12.06 -8.88 11.29
C PRO A 226 -12.06 -8.82 12.82
N SER A 227 -11.19 -9.58 13.48
CA SER A 227 -11.19 -9.70 14.93
C SER A 227 -10.80 -8.38 15.60
N LEU A 228 -11.53 -8.06 16.67
CA LEU A 228 -11.33 -6.87 17.50
C LEU A 228 -10.84 -7.22 18.91
N ASP A 229 -10.58 -8.49 19.19
CA ASP A 229 -9.98 -8.91 20.46
C ASP A 229 -8.61 -8.23 20.62
N LEU A 230 -8.31 -7.74 21.82
CA LEU A 230 -7.08 -6.96 22.07
C LEU A 230 -5.82 -7.72 21.63
N MET A 231 -5.75 -9.03 21.89
CA MET A 231 -4.63 -9.86 21.47
C MET A 231 -4.47 -9.93 19.95
N ASP A 232 -5.58 -9.97 19.22
CA ASP A 232 -5.55 -10.03 17.75
C ASP A 232 -5.16 -8.68 17.16
N LEU A 233 -5.63 -7.58 17.75
CA LEU A 233 -5.24 -6.24 17.34
C LEU A 233 -3.75 -5.96 17.63
N GLU A 234 -3.22 -6.42 18.78
CA GLU A 234 -1.80 -6.33 19.09
C GLU A 234 -0.95 -7.18 18.14
N LEU A 235 -1.41 -8.39 17.80
CA LEU A 235 -0.76 -9.24 16.81
C LEU A 235 -0.77 -8.59 15.43
N GLY A 236 -1.91 -8.07 14.97
CA GLY A 236 -2.01 -7.37 13.69
C GLY A 236 -1.11 -6.13 13.65
N GLY A 237 -1.05 -5.37 14.75
CA GLY A 237 -0.13 -4.24 14.89
C GLY A 237 1.33 -4.65 14.83
N LEU A 238 1.70 -5.78 15.44
CA LEU A 238 3.04 -6.36 15.34
C LEU A 238 3.35 -6.79 13.90
N VAL A 239 2.43 -7.53 13.25
CA VAL A 239 2.58 -7.97 11.85
C VAL A 239 2.81 -6.79 10.91
N LEU A 240 1.97 -5.76 10.99
CA LEU A 240 2.09 -4.59 10.13
C LEU A 240 3.38 -3.79 10.40
N HIS A 241 3.76 -3.64 11.67
CA HIS A 241 5.05 -3.02 12.03
C HIS A 241 6.24 -3.81 11.47
N THR A 242 6.23 -5.14 11.60
CA THR A 242 7.28 -6.01 11.04
C THR A 242 7.32 -5.94 9.51
N ILE A 243 6.16 -5.89 8.83
CA ILE A 243 6.10 -5.67 7.38
C ILE A 243 6.83 -4.38 6.97
N VAL A 244 6.59 -3.27 7.68
CA VAL A 244 7.28 -1.99 7.43
C VAL A 244 8.81 -2.17 7.54
N GLN A 245 9.28 -2.76 8.65
CA GLN A 245 10.71 -2.94 8.90
C GLN A 245 11.40 -3.85 7.86
N GLU A 246 10.74 -4.92 7.44
CA GLU A 246 11.29 -5.84 6.45
C GLU A 246 11.29 -5.24 5.03
N ILE A 247 10.28 -4.43 4.67
CA ILE A 247 10.31 -3.66 3.42
C ILE A 247 11.49 -2.67 3.42
N ILE A 248 11.71 -1.98 4.54
CA ILE A 248 12.88 -1.08 4.69
C ILE A 248 14.17 -1.86 4.51
N THR A 249 14.27 -3.04 5.10
CA THR A 249 15.46 -3.88 4.95
C THR A 249 15.67 -4.31 3.49
N LEU A 250 14.60 -4.73 2.80
CA LEU A 250 14.66 -5.26 1.44
C LEU A 250 14.88 -4.20 0.34
N HIS A 251 14.30 -3.02 0.49
CA HIS A 251 14.25 -2.00 -0.58
C HIS A 251 15.09 -0.77 -0.29
N PHE A 252 15.46 -0.58 0.97
CA PHE A 252 16.01 0.67 1.47
C PHE A 252 17.32 0.47 2.25
N SER A 253 17.90 -0.73 2.29
CA SER A 253 19.26 -0.88 2.82
C SER A 253 20.31 -0.51 1.76
N GLU A 254 21.38 0.17 2.16
CA GLU A 254 22.57 0.29 1.30
C GLU A 254 23.15 -1.11 1.04
N PRO A 255 23.64 -1.42 -0.17
CA PRO A 255 24.47 -2.60 -0.36
C PRO A 255 25.67 -2.48 0.58
N LEU A 256 25.97 -3.55 1.33
CA LEU A 256 27.20 -3.62 2.14
C LEU A 256 28.36 -3.17 1.26
N GLN A 257 28.99 -2.03 1.62
CA GLN A 257 30.26 -1.67 1.02
C GLN A 257 31.24 -2.79 1.39
N VAL A 258 31.51 -3.68 0.45
CA VAL A 258 32.61 -4.62 0.55
C VAL A 258 33.87 -3.77 0.53
N ILE A 259 34.40 -3.49 1.72
CA ILE A 259 35.73 -2.92 1.87
C ILE A 259 36.70 -4.01 1.41
N LEU A 260 37.15 -3.92 0.17
CA LEU A 260 38.30 -4.67 -0.36
C LEU A 260 39.61 -3.99 0.06
#